data_AF-Q0G8L3-F1
#
_entry.id   AF-Q0G8L3-F1
#
_cell.length_a   1.000
_cell.length_b   1.000
_cell.length_c   1.000
_cell.angle_alpha   90.00
_cell.angle_beta   90.00
_cell.angle_gamma   90.00
#
_symmetry.space_group_name_H-M   'P 1'
#
loop_
_entity.id
_entity.type
_entity.pdbx_description
1 polymer ?
#
loop_
_entity_poly.entity_id
_entity_poly.type
_entity_poly.pdbx_seq_one_letter_code
_entity_poly.pdbx_strand_id
1 'polypeptide(L)'
;RFPYLCYRNGGGVFLIPYFLMLVFGAMPLFYMELALGQYHRQGPISIWRICPLFQGVGFCAVLVSWYVSFYYNVIIGWSIYFMVSSITEELPWLRCGNEWNTERCWGGHGNNDSSSSLSSTHPLNRTSPALEFFDRAVLELHMSKGMDDLGAPKWQLVLCVFFVFLILYFALFKGVKSSG
;
A
#
# COMPACT_ATOMS: atom_id res chain seq x y z
N ARG A 1 -1.18 5.27 7.01
CA ARG A 1 -1.64 4.61 8.27
C ARG A 1 -1.73 5.58 9.45
N PHE A 2 -0.70 6.40 9.71
CA PHE A 2 -0.68 7.34 10.84
C PHE A 2 -1.87 8.34 10.90
N PRO A 3 -2.23 9.07 9.82
CA PRO A 3 -3.31 10.06 9.89
C PRO A 3 -4.67 9.46 10.26
N TYR A 4 -4.97 8.28 9.71
CA TYR A 4 -6.20 7.55 10.01
C TYR A 4 -6.31 7.15 11.49
N LEU A 5 -5.21 6.64 12.07
CA LEU A 5 -5.18 6.26 13.49
C LEU A 5 -5.25 7.47 14.43
N CYS A 6 -4.58 8.57 14.08
CA CYS A 6 -4.67 9.82 14.84
C CYS A 6 -6.12 10.30 14.88
N TYR A 7 -6.77 10.41 13.71
CA TYR A 7 -8.16 10.86 13.64
C TYR A 7 -9.10 9.98 14.46
N ARG A 8 -8.97 8.65 14.36
CA ARG A 8 -9.83 7.71 15.09
C ARG A 8 -9.63 7.74 16.61
N ASN A 9 -8.42 8.05 17.08
CA ASN A 9 -8.04 7.96 18.50
C ASN A 9 -7.98 9.34 19.20
N GLY A 10 -8.82 10.30 18.79
CA GLY A 10 -8.90 11.61 19.44
C GLY A 10 -8.01 12.69 18.80
N GLY A 11 -7.66 12.54 17.52
CA GLY A 11 -6.95 13.53 16.71
C GLY A 11 -5.58 13.88 17.28
N GLY A 12 -5.39 15.16 17.62
CA GLY A 12 -4.13 15.66 18.17
C GLY A 12 -3.77 15.10 19.55
N VAL A 13 -4.74 14.66 20.35
CA VAL A 13 -4.48 14.09 21.68
C VAL A 13 -3.71 12.77 21.60
N PHE A 14 -3.91 12.01 20.52
CA PHE A 14 -3.16 10.78 20.25
C PHE A 14 -1.64 11.01 20.15
N LEU A 15 -1.19 12.23 19.84
CA LEU A 15 0.23 12.55 19.74
C LEU A 15 0.96 12.41 21.08
N ILE A 16 0.32 12.69 22.21
CA ILE A 16 0.95 12.60 23.53
C ILE A 16 1.43 11.16 23.83
N PRO A 17 0.56 10.12 23.83
CA PRO A 17 1.01 8.75 24.04
C PRO A 17 1.90 8.24 22.89
N TYR A 18 1.69 8.73 21.66
CA TYR A 18 2.55 8.38 20.53
C TYR A 18 4.00 8.82 20.76
N PHE A 19 4.23 10.06 21.18
CA PHE A 19 5.56 10.57 21.49
C PHE A 19 6.20 9.87 22.68
N LEU A 20 5.43 9.57 23.74
CA LEU A 20 5.94 8.80 24.87
C LEU A 20 6.41 7.40 24.46
N MET A 21 5.60 6.67 23.69
CA MET A 21 5.97 5.35 23.18
C MET A 21 7.13 5.40 22.18
N LEU A 22 7.22 6.47 21.39
CA LEU A 22 8.35 6.70 20.49
C LEU A 22 9.65 6.88 21.29
N VAL A 23 9.64 7.72 22.33
CA VAL A 23 10.83 8.06 23.10
C VAL A 23 11.29 6.92 24.00
N PHE A 24 10.36 6.27 24.71
CA PHE A 24 10.72 5.24 25.69
C PHE A 24 10.71 3.82 25.14
N GLY A 25 10.01 3.57 24.02
CA GLY A 25 9.91 2.24 23.40
C GLY A 25 10.69 2.14 22.09
N ALA A 26 10.28 2.91 21.08
CA ALA A 26 10.81 2.75 19.72
C ALA A 26 12.28 3.20 19.59
N MET A 27 12.64 4.37 20.11
CA MET A 27 14.01 4.90 20.00
C MET A 27 15.06 4.00 20.66
N PRO A 28 14.87 3.49 21.89
CA PRO A 28 15.84 2.59 22.51
C PRO A 28 16.01 1.28 21.74
N LEU A 29 14.91 0.68 21.26
CA LEU A 29 14.97 -0.56 20.48
C LEU A 29 15.69 -0.37 19.14
N PHE A 30 15.35 0.71 18.43
CA PHE A 30 16.01 1.06 17.17
C PHE A 30 17.51 1.34 17.37
N TYR A 31 17.86 2.09 18.42
CA TYR A 31 19.24 2.37 18.75
C TYR A 31 20.02 1.10 19.12
N MET A 32 19.42 0.20 19.91
CA MET A 32 20.02 -1.08 20.27
C MET A 32 20.32 -1.92 19.02
N GLU A 33 19.38 -2.02 18.08
CA GLU A 33 19.57 -2.76 16.83
C GLU A 33 20.69 -2.18 15.98
N LEU A 34 20.72 -0.84 15.82
CA LEU A 34 21.80 -0.15 15.11
C LEU A 34 23.17 -0.37 15.76
N ALA A 35 23.26 -0.22 17.09
CA ALA A 35 24.51 -0.41 17.83
C ALA A 35 25.02 -1.85 17.69
N LEU A 36 24.14 -2.85 17.83
CA LEU A 36 24.48 -4.26 17.63
C LEU A 36 24.94 -4.54 16.20
N GLY A 37 24.23 -4.02 15.20
CA GLY A 37 24.58 -4.18 13.78
C GLY A 37 25.94 -3.54 13.45
N GLN A 38 26.22 -2.34 13.95
CA GLN A 38 27.48 -1.64 13.72
C GLN A 38 28.67 -2.29 14.45
N TYR A 39 28.46 -2.76 15.69
CA TYR A 39 29.52 -3.37 16.48
C TYR A 39 29.92 -4.76 15.95
N HIS A 40 28.95 -5.63 15.67
CA HIS A 40 29.22 -7.00 15.22
C HIS A 40 29.46 -7.12 13.71
N ARG A 41 28.97 -6.17 12.90
CA ARG A 41 29.10 -6.17 11.42
C ARG A 41 28.67 -7.49 10.77
N GLN A 42 27.67 -8.13 11.35
CA GLN A 42 27.14 -9.42 10.96
C GLN A 42 25.69 -9.28 10.53
N GLY A 43 25.22 -10.25 9.74
CA GLY A 43 23.83 -10.31 9.32
C GLY A 43 22.88 -10.69 10.46
N PRO A 44 21.56 -10.56 10.25
CA PRO A 44 20.53 -10.77 11.26
C PRO A 44 20.47 -12.20 11.83
N ILE A 45 21.01 -13.21 11.11
CA ILE A 45 21.10 -14.59 11.61
C ILE A 45 22.41 -14.81 12.38
N SER A 46 23.54 -14.33 11.84
CA SER A 46 24.85 -14.59 12.42
C SER A 46 25.11 -13.81 13.71
N ILE A 47 24.47 -12.65 13.90
CA ILE A 47 24.59 -11.85 15.12
C ILE A 47 24.16 -12.60 16.39
N TRP A 48 23.19 -13.52 16.28
CA TRP A 48 22.69 -14.30 17.42
C TRP A 48 23.64 -15.41 17.86
N ARG A 49 24.83 -15.54 17.27
CA ARG A 49 25.90 -16.39 17.84
C ARG A 49 26.34 -15.94 19.24
N ILE A 50 25.98 -14.73 19.66
CA ILE A 50 26.14 -14.23 21.03
C ILE A 50 25.30 -15.03 22.03
N CYS A 51 24.07 -15.41 21.67
CA CYS A 51 23.18 -16.23 22.48
C CYS A 51 22.41 -17.20 21.57
N PRO A 52 22.87 -18.47 21.44
CA PRO A 52 22.32 -19.42 20.47
C PRO A 52 20.85 -19.77 20.72
N LEU A 53 20.35 -19.55 21.95
CA LEU A 53 18.93 -19.70 22.28
C LEU A 53 18.02 -18.81 21.42
N PHE A 54 18.49 -17.62 21.05
CA PHE A 54 17.73 -16.64 20.27
C PHE A 54 18.03 -16.66 18.77
N GLN A 55 18.76 -17.67 18.28
CA GLN A 55 19.07 -17.79 16.85
C GLN A 55 17.81 -17.86 15.97
N GLY A 56 16.69 -18.37 16.50
CA GLY A 56 15.39 -18.36 15.81
C GLY A 56 14.87 -16.96 15.46
N VAL A 57 15.20 -15.93 16.25
CA VAL A 57 14.78 -14.54 16.01
C VAL A 57 15.32 -14.02 14.68
N GLY A 58 16.57 -14.36 14.35
CA GLY A 58 17.18 -13.98 13.07
C GLY A 58 16.49 -14.62 11.86
N PHE A 59 16.12 -15.90 11.95
CA PHE A 59 15.37 -16.58 10.90
C PHE A 59 13.95 -16.00 10.76
N CYS A 60 13.26 -15.73 11.87
CA CYS A 60 11.97 -15.06 11.85
C CYS A 60 12.04 -13.68 11.19
N ALA A 61 13.07 -12.89 11.50
CA ALA A 61 13.27 -11.57 10.90
C ALA A 61 13.45 -11.63 9.37
N VAL A 62 14.24 -12.58 8.87
CA VAL A 62 14.42 -12.80 7.42
C VAL A 62 13.12 -13.26 6.76
N LEU A 63 12.39 -14.19 7.38
CA LEU A 63 11.11 -14.68 6.88
C LEU A 63 10.05 -13.57 6.82
N VAL A 64 9.92 -12.77 7.88
CA VAL A 64 9.01 -11.61 7.90
C VAL A 64 9.41 -10.61 6.82
N SER A 65 10.70 -10.32 6.66
CA SER A 65 11.19 -9.42 5.61
C SER A 65 10.85 -9.93 4.20
N TRP A 66 10.91 -11.25 3.99
CA TRP A 66 10.52 -11.88 2.72
C TRP A 66 9.02 -11.74 2.43
N TYR A 67 8.14 -12.00 3.41
CA TYR A 67 6.70 -11.77 3.25
C TYR A 67 6.36 -10.30 3.00
N VAL A 68 7.01 -9.40 3.73
CA VAL A 68 6.88 -7.95 3.58
C VAL A 68 7.27 -7.50 2.17
N SER A 69 8.36 -8.06 1.64
CA SER A 69 8.82 -7.76 0.28
C SER A 69 7.76 -8.07 -0.79
N PHE A 70 7.05 -9.19 -0.71
CA PHE A 70 6.05 -9.51 -1.73
C PHE A 70 4.91 -8.50 -1.80
N TYR A 71 4.23 -8.24 -0.68
CA TYR A 71 3.03 -7.41 -0.73
C TYR A 71 3.37 -5.93 -0.96
N TYR A 72 4.50 -5.42 -0.42
CA TYR A 72 4.88 -4.03 -0.67
C TYR A 72 5.25 -3.78 -2.13
N ASN A 73 5.92 -4.73 -2.79
CA ASN A 73 6.23 -4.60 -4.22
C ASN A 73 4.95 -4.55 -5.08
N VAL A 74 3.89 -5.26 -4.69
CA VAL A 74 2.57 -5.16 -5.35
C VAL A 74 1.97 -3.75 -5.18
N ILE A 75 2.03 -3.17 -3.98
CA ILE A 75 1.53 -1.80 -3.72
C ILE A 75 2.32 -0.75 -4.52
N ILE A 76 3.64 -0.90 -4.61
CA ILE A 76 4.48 -0.04 -5.45
C ILE A 76 4.09 -0.22 -6.93
N GLY A 77 3.81 -1.45 -7.37
CA GLY A 77 3.28 -1.74 -8.70
C GLY A 77 1.98 -0.99 -9.01
N TRP A 78 1.03 -0.95 -8.07
CA TRP A 78 -0.18 -0.12 -8.21
C TRP A 78 0.17 1.35 -8.33
N SER A 79 1.12 1.84 -7.54
CA SER A 79 1.54 3.25 -7.58
C SER A 79 2.13 3.62 -8.95
N ILE A 80 2.96 2.75 -9.56
CA ILE A 80 3.48 2.95 -10.92
C ILE A 80 2.34 2.93 -11.95
N TYR A 81 1.38 2.03 -11.81
CA TYR A 81 0.20 1.98 -12.68
C TYR A 81 -0.59 3.29 -12.64
N PHE A 82 -0.84 3.83 -11.44
CA PHE A 82 -1.48 5.14 -11.25
C PHE A 82 -0.63 6.29 -11.81
N MET A 83 0.69 6.24 -11.63
CA MET A 83 1.61 7.24 -12.18
C MET A 83 1.54 7.29 -13.70
N VAL A 84 1.60 6.15 -14.38
CA VAL A 84 1.45 6.10 -15.85
C VAL A 84 0.06 6.54 -16.29
N SER A 85 -0.98 6.12 -15.57
CA SER A 85 -2.37 6.50 -15.86
C SER A 85 -2.64 8.00 -15.66
N SER A 86 -1.83 8.68 -14.85
CA SER A 86 -1.91 10.15 -14.65
C SER A 86 -1.30 10.97 -15.79
N ILE A 87 -0.59 10.34 -16.74
CA ILE A 87 -0.06 10.97 -17.96
C ILE A 87 -1.16 11.00 -19.03
N THR A 88 -2.34 11.49 -18.67
CA THR A 88 -3.49 11.66 -19.55
C THR A 88 -4.08 13.04 -19.30
N GLU A 89 -4.65 13.68 -20.33
CA GLU A 89 -5.20 15.03 -20.20
C GLU A 89 -6.37 15.09 -19.21
N GLU A 90 -7.24 14.09 -19.24
CA GLU A 90 -8.30 13.90 -18.26
C GLU A 90 -8.05 12.62 -17.44
N LEU A 91 -8.04 12.76 -16.11
CA LEU A 91 -7.75 11.64 -15.21
C LEU A 91 -8.88 10.61 -15.24
N PRO A 92 -8.58 9.30 -15.38
CA PRO A 92 -9.61 8.28 -15.58
C PRO A 92 -10.52 8.05 -14.36
N TRP A 93 -10.11 8.51 -13.17
CA TRP A 93 -10.90 8.46 -11.94
C TRP A 93 -11.67 9.76 -11.63
N LEU A 94 -11.68 10.74 -12.54
CA LEU A 94 -12.31 12.05 -12.30
C LEU A 94 -13.84 12.02 -12.53
N ARG A 95 -14.30 11.32 -13.58
CA ARG A 95 -15.69 11.34 -14.03
C ARG A 95 -16.35 9.96 -14.00
N CYS A 96 -17.68 9.97 -13.90
CA CYS A 96 -18.48 8.79 -14.15
C CYS A 96 -18.84 8.71 -15.64
N GLY A 97 -18.56 7.59 -16.30
CA GLY A 97 -18.85 7.38 -17.73
C GLY A 97 -17.87 6.46 -18.46
N ASN A 98 -16.97 5.79 -17.73
CA ASN A 98 -16.00 4.86 -18.29
C ASN A 98 -16.57 3.43 -18.35
N GLU A 99 -15.96 2.55 -19.15
CA GLU A 99 -16.39 1.15 -19.34
C GLU A 99 -16.47 0.33 -18.05
N TRP A 100 -15.67 0.67 -17.05
CA TRP A 100 -15.61 -0.04 -15.76
C TRP A 100 -16.62 0.47 -14.72
N ASN A 101 -17.31 1.59 -14.97
CA ASN A 101 -18.20 2.18 -13.97
C ASN A 101 -19.59 1.53 -13.95
N THR A 102 -20.26 1.58 -12.80
CA THR A 102 -21.67 1.19 -12.67
C THR A 102 -22.62 2.37 -12.62
N GLU A 103 -23.92 2.05 -12.71
CA GLU A 103 -25.02 2.99 -12.44
C GLU A 103 -24.97 3.60 -11.03
N ARG A 104 -24.17 3.04 -10.11
CA ARG A 104 -23.98 3.56 -8.74
C ARG A 104 -22.89 4.63 -8.64
N CYS A 105 -22.10 4.83 -9.70
CA CYS A 105 -21.07 5.84 -9.76
C CYS A 105 -21.68 7.23 -9.68
N TRP A 106 -21.21 8.04 -8.72
CA TRP A 106 -21.62 9.43 -8.59
C TRP A 106 -20.41 10.35 -8.50
N GLY A 107 -20.13 11.05 -9.60
CA GLY A 107 -19.20 12.18 -9.61
C GLY A 107 -20.00 13.43 -9.27
N GLY A 108 -19.58 14.21 -8.26
CA GLY A 108 -20.32 15.35 -7.70
C GLY A 108 -20.58 16.54 -8.63
N HIS A 109 -20.52 16.35 -9.94
CA HIS A 109 -20.88 17.33 -10.97
C HIS A 109 -22.15 16.85 -11.68
N GLY A 110 -23.29 16.98 -11.00
CA GLY A 110 -24.58 16.96 -11.67
C GLY A 110 -24.69 18.24 -12.49
N ASN A 111 -24.91 18.11 -13.80
CA ASN A 111 -25.41 19.24 -14.58
C ASN A 111 -26.62 19.84 -13.84
N ASN A 112 -26.68 21.17 -13.80
CA ASN A 112 -27.89 21.92 -13.47
C ASN A 112 -28.95 21.66 -14.57
N ASP A 113 -29.45 20.43 -14.68
CA ASP A 113 -30.69 20.17 -15.38
C ASP A 113 -31.82 20.48 -14.41
N SER A 114 -32.23 21.75 -14.50
CA SER A 114 -33.49 22.27 -14.00
C SER A 114 -34.66 21.52 -14.65
N SER A 115 -34.94 20.32 -14.16
CA SER A 115 -36.26 19.70 -14.30
C SER A 115 -36.54 18.86 -13.06
N SER A 116 -37.26 19.51 -12.17
CA SER A 116 -37.99 18.94 -11.05
C SER A 116 -38.76 17.68 -11.46
N SER A 117 -38.29 16.52 -10.99
CA SER A 117 -39.18 15.42 -10.62
C SER A 117 -38.72 14.83 -9.30
N LEU A 118 -39.54 15.12 -8.30
CA LEU A 118 -39.38 14.80 -6.90
C LEU A 118 -39.66 13.31 -6.68
N SER A 119 -38.65 12.46 -6.82
CA SER A 119 -38.56 11.18 -6.11
C SER A 119 -37.09 10.75 -5.97
N SER A 120 -36.29 11.59 -5.30
CA SER A 120 -34.95 11.19 -4.87
C SER A 120 -35.07 10.17 -3.73
N THR A 121 -35.43 8.93 -4.05
CA THR A 121 -35.00 7.79 -3.25
C THR A 121 -33.49 7.80 -3.32
N HIS A 122 -32.84 8.46 -2.35
CA HIS A 122 -31.40 8.42 -2.19
C HIS A 122 -30.99 6.94 -2.12
N PRO A 123 -30.33 6.38 -3.15
CA PRO A 123 -29.79 5.05 -2.98
C PRO A 123 -28.63 5.20 -1.99
N LEU A 124 -28.76 4.58 -0.81
CA LEU A 124 -27.73 4.54 0.23
C LEU A 124 -26.38 3.94 -0.24
N ASN A 125 -26.30 3.47 -1.49
CA ASN A 125 -25.18 2.76 -2.09
C ASN A 125 -24.57 3.51 -3.29
N ARG A 126 -24.20 4.79 -3.11
CA ARG A 126 -23.41 5.52 -4.12
C ARG A 126 -21.91 5.30 -3.90
N THR A 127 -21.19 5.11 -5.00
CA THR A 127 -19.73 4.90 -5.02
C THR A 127 -19.04 6.06 -5.74
N SER A 128 -17.86 6.46 -5.28
CA SER A 128 -17.09 7.51 -5.93
C SER A 128 -16.40 6.96 -7.20
N PRO A 129 -16.19 7.79 -8.24
CA PRO A 129 -15.52 7.35 -9.47
C PRO A 129 -14.09 6.83 -9.22
N ALA A 130 -13.39 7.39 -8.22
CA ALA A 130 -12.08 6.92 -7.81
C ALA A 130 -12.09 5.55 -7.13
N LEU A 131 -13.11 5.26 -6.32
CA LEU A 131 -13.27 3.95 -5.71
C LEU A 131 -13.60 2.90 -6.77
N GLU A 132 -14.51 3.21 -7.70
CA GLU A 132 -14.84 2.27 -8.80
C GLU A 132 -13.66 2.04 -9.73
N PHE A 133 -12.87 3.08 -10.04
CA PHE A 133 -11.63 2.92 -10.80
C PHE A 133 -10.67 1.96 -10.09
N PHE A 134 -10.45 2.11 -8.79
CA PHE A 134 -9.57 1.23 -8.05
C PHE A 134 -10.08 -0.22 -8.00
N ASP A 135 -11.34 -0.43 -7.61
CA ASP A 135 -11.89 -1.78 -7.40
C ASP A 135 -12.15 -2.53 -8.71
N ARG A 136 -12.62 -1.83 -9.75
CA ARG A 136 -13.06 -2.47 -10.99
C ARG A 136 -12.05 -2.36 -12.11
N ALA A 137 -11.41 -1.21 -12.28
CA ALA A 137 -10.44 -1.02 -13.34
C ALA A 137 -9.05 -1.52 -12.91
N VAL A 138 -8.54 -1.13 -11.74
CA VAL A 138 -7.18 -1.50 -11.32
C VAL A 138 -7.12 -2.93 -10.80
N LEU A 139 -7.96 -3.27 -9.82
CA LEU A 139 -7.93 -4.56 -9.14
C LEU A 139 -8.78 -5.64 -9.81
N GLU A 140 -9.75 -5.26 -10.65
CA GLU A 140 -10.71 -6.18 -11.27
C GLU A 140 -11.42 -7.12 -10.26
N LEU A 141 -11.67 -6.61 -9.04
CA LEU A 141 -12.22 -7.40 -7.91
C LEU A 141 -13.57 -8.04 -8.24
N HIS A 142 -14.35 -7.42 -9.11
CA HIS A 142 -15.67 -7.89 -9.54
C HIS A 142 -15.66 -9.24 -10.28
N MET A 143 -14.51 -9.67 -10.80
CA MET A 143 -14.35 -10.99 -11.42
C MET A 143 -14.10 -12.10 -10.40
N SER A 144 -13.70 -11.75 -9.17
CA SER A 144 -13.45 -12.70 -8.09
C SER A 144 -14.69 -12.86 -7.21
N LYS A 145 -15.07 -14.11 -6.92
CA LYS A 145 -16.21 -14.44 -6.04
C LYS A 145 -15.82 -14.55 -4.56
N GLY A 146 -14.55 -14.37 -4.23
CA GLY A 146 -14.03 -14.47 -2.86
C GLY A 146 -12.58 -14.98 -2.81
N MET A 147 -12.11 -15.31 -1.60
CA MET A 147 -10.74 -15.80 -1.39
C MET A 147 -10.49 -17.17 -2.03
N ASP A 148 -11.55 -17.95 -2.27
CA ASP A 148 -11.47 -19.28 -2.89
C ASP A 148 -11.31 -19.22 -4.42
N ASP A 149 -11.65 -18.09 -5.05
CA ASP A 149 -11.56 -17.89 -6.50
C ASP A 149 -11.08 -16.46 -6.79
N LEU A 150 -9.75 -16.29 -6.83
CA LEU A 150 -9.08 -15.01 -7.04
C LEU A 150 -9.11 -14.53 -8.51
N GLY A 151 -9.61 -15.35 -9.44
CA GLY A 151 -9.57 -15.04 -10.87
C GLY A 151 -8.15 -15.01 -11.46
N ALA A 152 -8.03 -14.48 -12.68
CA ALA A 152 -6.77 -14.36 -13.38
C ALA A 152 -6.04 -13.05 -13.02
N PRO A 153 -4.70 -13.04 -12.89
CA PRO A 153 -3.97 -11.82 -12.62
C PRO A 153 -3.99 -10.88 -13.82
N LYS A 154 -4.27 -9.60 -13.56
CA LYS A 154 -4.26 -8.55 -14.58
C LYS A 154 -2.83 -8.34 -15.12
N TRP A 155 -2.64 -8.57 -16.42
CA TRP A 155 -1.32 -8.52 -17.07
C TRP A 155 -0.62 -7.16 -16.94
N GLN A 156 -1.35 -6.05 -16.96
CA GLN A 156 -0.76 -4.72 -16.78
C GLN A 156 -0.12 -4.56 -15.39
N LEU A 157 -0.77 -5.10 -14.35
CA LEU A 157 -0.21 -5.07 -13.00
C LEU A 157 1.00 -5.99 -12.86
N VAL A 158 0.97 -7.17 -13.50
CA VAL A 158 2.12 -8.09 -13.55
C VAL A 158 3.33 -7.39 -14.18
N LEU A 159 3.13 -6.67 -15.28
CA LEU A 159 4.20 -5.88 -15.92
C LEU A 159 4.72 -4.75 -15.01
N CYS A 160 3.84 -4.02 -14.32
CA CYS A 160 4.26 -2.99 -13.37
C CYS A 160 5.09 -3.59 -12.23
N VAL A 161 4.68 -4.71 -11.65
CA VAL A 161 5.43 -5.39 -10.58
C VAL A 161 6.76 -5.94 -11.10
N PHE A 162 6.79 -6.52 -12.29
CA PHE A 162 8.03 -6.94 -12.94
C PHE A 162 9.00 -5.78 -13.11
N PHE A 163 8.51 -4.62 -13.52
CA PHE A 163 9.31 -3.41 -13.64
C PHE A 163 9.86 -2.93 -12.28
N VAL A 164 9.08 -3.02 -11.20
CA VAL A 164 9.58 -2.75 -9.83
C VAL A 164 10.74 -3.68 -9.48
N PHE A 165 10.61 -4.98 -9.72
CA PHE A 165 11.68 -5.94 -9.45
C PHE A 165 12.92 -5.67 -10.30
N LEU A 166 12.76 -5.25 -11.55
CA LEU A 166 13.86 -4.86 -12.42
C LEU A 166 14.62 -3.65 -11.83
N ILE A 167 13.91 -2.61 -11.37
CA ILE A 167 14.51 -1.45 -10.71
C ILE A 167 15.27 -1.90 -9.45
N LEU A 168 14.62 -2.70 -8.59
CA LEU A 168 15.24 -3.20 -7.36
C LEU A 168 16.47 -4.05 -7.65
N TYR A 169 16.42 -4.89 -8.69
CA TYR A 169 17.56 -5.68 -9.11
C TYR A 169 18.74 -4.79 -9.48
N PHE A 170 18.54 -3.78 -10.33
CA PHE A 170 19.62 -2.87 -10.70
C PHE A 170 20.14 -2.03 -9.52
N ALA A 171 19.26 -1.61 -8.61
CA ALA A 171 19.65 -0.88 -7.39
C ALA A 171 20.49 -1.72 -6.41
N LEU A 172 20.31 -3.05 -6.41
CA LEU A 172 20.98 -3.98 -5.51
C LEU A 172 22.12 -4.77 -6.17
N PHE A 173 22.23 -4.77 -7.51
CA PHE A 173 23.17 -5.62 -8.25
C PHE A 173 24.64 -5.40 -7.85
N LYS A 174 25.02 -4.17 -7.51
CA LYS A 174 26.37 -3.80 -7.05
C LYS A 174 26.51 -3.78 -5.51
N GLY A 175 25.49 -4.28 -4.79
CA GLY A 175 25.41 -4.28 -3.33
C GLY A 175 25.27 -2.87 -2.73
N VAL A 176 25.61 -2.75 -1.45
CA VAL A 176 25.50 -1.52 -0.65
C VAL A 176 26.25 -0.30 -1.23
N LYS A 177 27.21 -0.51 -2.14
CA LYS A 177 27.91 0.58 -2.84
C LYS A 177 27.07 1.27 -3.91
N SER A 178 25.96 0.67 -4.33
CA SER A 178 25.06 1.18 -5.37
C SER A 178 23.74 1.70 -4.85
N SER A 179 23.42 1.43 -3.59
CA SER A 179 22.14 1.81 -2.97
C SER A 179 22.20 3.15 -2.23
N GLY A 180 23.39 3.75 -2.11
CA GLY A 180 23.63 5.05 -1.49
C GLY A 180 23.97 6.13 -2.50
#